data_AF-Q12833-F1
#
_entry.id   AF-Q12833-F1
#
_cell.length_a   1.000
_cell.length_b   1.000
_cell.length_c   1.000
_cell.angle_alpha   90.00
_cell.angle_beta   90.00
_cell.angle_gamma   90.00
#
_symmetry.space_group_name_H-M   'P 1'
#
loop_
_entity.id
_entity.type
_entity.pdbx_description
1 polymer ?
#
loop_
_entity_poly.entity_id
_entity_poly.type
_entity_poly.pdbx_seq_one_letter_code
_entity_poly.pdbx_strand_id
1 'polypeptide(L)' 'YLQGNRINEFSISSFCTVVDVVNFSKLQVLRLDGNEIKRSAMPADAPLCLRLASLIEI' A
#
# COMPACT_ATOMS: atom_id res chain seq x y z
N TYR A 1 -1.50 9.66 0.90
CA TYR A 1 -1.53 10.05 2.32
C TYR A 1 -2.84 9.59 2.91
N LEU A 2 -2.80 8.62 3.82
CA LEU A 2 -3.96 7.98 4.46
C LEU A 2 -3.76 7.85 5.98
N GLN A 3 -2.80 8.59 6.54
CA GLN A 3 -2.44 8.57 7.96
C GLN A 3 -3.55 9.12 8.88
N GLY A 4 -3.59 8.67 10.13
CA GLY A 4 -4.49 9.20 11.18
C GLY A 4 -5.98 8.88 10.97
N ASN A 5 -6.31 7.79 10.28
CA ASN A 5 -7.68 7.34 10.05
C ASN A 5 -8.00 6.10 10.90
N ARG A 6 -9.07 5.37 10.53
CA ARG A 6 -9.49 4.11 11.16
C ARG A 6 -9.37 2.92 10.21
N ILE A 7 -8.33 2.92 9.38
CA ILE A 7 -8.04 1.79 8.47
C ILE A 7 -7.55 0.64 9.35
N ASN A 8 -8.13 -0.55 9.16
CA ASN A 8 -7.85 -1.75 9.93
C ASN A 8 -7.41 -2.95 9.07
N GLU A 9 -7.48 -2.81 7.74
CA GLU A 9 -7.09 -3.83 6.78
C GLU A 9 -6.30 -3.18 5.63
N PHE A 10 -5.26 -3.89 5.17
CA PHE A 10 -4.53 -3.52 3.97
C PHE A 10 -5.02 -4.39 2.81
N SER A 11 -5.58 -3.77 1.77
CA SER A 11 -5.97 -4.46 0.53
C SER A 11 -5.15 -3.96 -0.64
N ILE A 12 -4.51 -4.88 -1.37
CA ILE A 12 -3.75 -4.53 -2.58
C ILE A 12 -4.66 -4.00 -3.70
N SER A 13 -5.91 -4.48 -3.75
CA SER A 13 -6.88 -4.08 -4.77
C SER A 13 -7.30 -2.62 -4.66
N SER A 14 -7.11 -1.99 -3.49
CA SER A 14 -7.30 -0.56 -3.30
C SER A 14 -6.29 0.30 -4.07
N PHE A 15 -5.16 -0.28 -4.48
CA PHE A 15 -4.09 0.41 -5.21
C PHE A 15 -3.93 -0.09 -6.65
N CYS A 16 -4.16 -1.38 -6.89
CA CYS A 16 -4.05 -2.00 -8.21
C CYS A 16 -5.21 -2.97 -8.45
N THR A 17 -6.01 -2.73 -9.49
CA THR A 17 -7.08 -3.67 -9.90
C THR A 17 -6.50 -4.93 -10.56
N VAL A 18 -5.44 -4.76 -11.35
CA VAL A 18 -4.68 -5.83 -12.00
C VAL A 18 -3.19 -5.53 -11.82
N VAL A 19 -2.38 -6.56 -11.60
CA VAL A 19 -0.92 -6.44 -11.43
C VAL A 19 -0.22 -7.29 -12.49
N ASP A 20 0.53 -6.64 -13.37
CA ASP A 20 1.39 -7.30 -14.37
C ASP A 20 2.65 -6.47 -14.66
N VAL A 21 3.37 -6.75 -15.75
CA VAL A 21 4.63 -6.06 -16.09
C VAL A 21 4.40 -4.55 -16.32
N VAL A 22 3.27 -4.17 -16.92
CA VAL A 22 2.94 -2.78 -17.30
C VAL A 22 1.87 -2.13 -16.41
N ASN A 23 1.08 -2.93 -15.69
CA ASN A 23 0.01 -2.49 -14.81
C ASN A 23 0.44 -2.60 -13.34
N PHE A 24 0.70 -1.45 -12.73
CA PHE A 24 1.06 -1.28 -11.32
C PHE A 24 0.74 0.15 -10.87
N SER A 25 0.75 0.38 -9.55
CA SER A 25 0.47 1.70 -8.98
C SER A 25 1.63 2.66 -9.19
N LYS A 26 1.31 3.90 -9.57
CA LYS A 26 2.29 4.99 -9.70
C LYS A 26 2.52 5.76 -8.39
N LEU A 27 1.98 5.26 -7.28
CA LEU A 27 2.15 5.89 -5.98
C LEU A 27 3.61 5.88 -5.54
N GLN A 28 4.14 7.04 -5.18
CA GLN A 28 5.53 7.17 -4.70
C GLN A 28 5.65 7.19 -3.18
N VAL A 29 4.62 7.72 -2.50
CA VAL A 29 4.60 7.86 -1.05
C VAL A 29 3.28 7.34 -0.50
N LEU A 30 3.37 6.35 0.39
CA LEU A 30 2.25 5.80 1.14
C LEU A 30 2.48 6.01 2.64
N ARG A 31 1.61 6.81 3.25
CA ARG A 31 1.58 7.08 4.68
C ARG A 31 0.30 6.48 5.25
N LEU A 32 0.44 5.49 6.12
CA LEU A 32 -0.62 4.78 6.83
C LEU A 32 -0.42 4.82 8.35
N ASP A 33 0.58 5.53 8.83
CA ASP A 33 0.85 5.76 10.24
C ASP A 33 -0.37 6.33 10.98
N GLY A 34 -0.53 5.96 12.25
CA GLY A 34 -1.68 6.38 13.06
C GLY A 34 -3.02 5.75 12.64
N ASN A 35 -3.01 4.68 11.85
CA ASN A 35 -4.16 3.79 11.63
C ASN A 35 -4.10 2.55 12.54
N GLU A 36 -5.14 1.73 12.51
CA GLU A 36 -5.26 0.47 13.24
C GLU A 36 -4.72 -0.73 12.44
N ILE A 37 -3.70 -0.51 11.62
CA ILE A 37 -3.02 -1.56 10.85
C ILE A 37 -1.58 -1.74 11.31
N LYS A 38 -1.07 -2.96 11.14
CA LYS A 38 0.34 -3.27 11.42
C LYS A 38 1.08 -3.50 10.11
N ARG A 39 2.41 -3.32 10.14
CA ARG A 39 3.26 -3.60 8.97
C ARG A 39 3.16 -5.05 8.47
N SER A 40 2.88 -6.00 9.38
CA SER A 40 2.64 -7.41 9.05
C SER A 40 1.34 -7.66 8.28
N ALA A 41 0.41 -6.70 8.24
CA ALA A 41 -0.81 -6.80 7.45
C ALA A 41 -0.55 -6.54 5.96
N MET A 42 0.60 -5.93 5.60
CA MET A 42 0.97 -5.74 4.21
C MET A 42 1.39 -7.09 3.59
N PRO A 43 0.73 -7.54 2.52
CA PRO A 43 1.08 -8.78 1.83
C PRO A 43 2.52 -8.77 1.28
N ALA A 44 3.14 -9.94 1.19
CA ALA A 44 4.51 -10.07 0.67
C ALA A 44 4.64 -9.67 -0.81
N ASP A 45 3.55 -9.74 -1.57
CA ASP A 45 3.45 -9.36 -2.99
C ASP A 45 3.09 -7.88 -3.20
N ALA A 46 2.87 -7.11 -2.13
CA ALA A 46 2.59 -5.68 -2.23
C ALA A 46 3.61 -4.87 -3.06
N PRO A 47 4.93 -5.18 -3.02
CA PRO A 47 5.91 -4.51 -3.88
C PRO A 47 5.65 -4.68 -5.39
N LEU A 48 4.95 -5.72 -5.82
CA LEU A 48 4.60 -5.92 -7.25
C LEU A 48 3.59 -4.88 -7.74
N CYS A 49 2.70 -4.41 -6.86
CA CYS A 49 1.75 -3.35 -7.15
C CYS A 49 2.34 -1.95 -6.84
N LEU A 50 3.03 -1.79 -5.71
CA LEU A 50 3.56 -0.51 -5.23
C LEU A 50 5.01 -0.27 -5.66
N ARG A 51 5.39 -0.68 -6.89
CA ARG A 51 6.79 -0.68 -7.37
C ARG A 51 7.50 0.66 -7.27
N LEU A 52 6.75 1.76 -7.45
CA LEU A 52 7.32 3.11 -7.42
C LEU A 52 7.27 3.75 -6.04
N ALA A 53 6.73 3.07 -5.02
CA ALA A 53 6.64 3.60 -3.67
C ALA A 53 8.01 3.53 -2.99
N SER A 54 8.73 4.65 -3.00
CA SER A 54 10.02 4.79 -2.33
C SER A 54 9.88 4.97 -0.82
N LEU A 55 8.70 5.39 -0.34
CA LEU A 55 8.39 5.56 1.07
C LEU A 55 7.05 4.92 1.42
N ILE A 56 7.09 3.94 2.32
CA ILE A 56 5.89 3.31 2.90
C ILE A 56 6.03 3.32 4.43
N GLU A 57 5.26 4.19 5.08
CA GLU A 57 5.15 4.26 6.54
C GLU A 57 3.82 3.66 6.98
N ILE A 58 3.89 2.76 7.96
CA ILE A 58 2.77 2.05 8.57
C ILE A 58 2.95 2.16 10.08
#